data_AF-A0A8I0FWR2-F1
#
_entry.id   AF-A0A8I0FWR2-F1
#
_cell.length_a   1.000
_cell.length_b   1.000
_cell.length_c   1.000
_cell.angle_alpha   90.00
_cell.angle_beta   90.00
_cell.angle_gamma   90.00
#
_symmetry.space_group_name_H-M   'P 1'
#
loop_
_entity.id
_entity.type
_entity.pdbx_description
1 polymer ?
#
loop_
_entity_poly.entity_id
_entity_poly.type
_entity_poly.pdbx_seq_one_letter_code
_entity_poly.pdbx_strand_id
1 'polypeptide(L)'
;MLPEGWIPHRRGDGEVVGWLEIVGDDVVAHDLLGQQVTPRGLDWHEAEQALEDRGIGYLAEQHTLTTPYGKLMPVRIGEATTEQVTVVVDEFGTASVIGADLESHVLPFPVPRRLLRDYVRPRFDHRAWLDAEGRPIAYGDRWDIGEDPPEELYSECAHPERFEPLVTTARALLDHLERRYDVERTEEVVGEQTNVTLTPTGPGAVLTVIHPAGTLPSVEVRAGARSVGNWPVCGCDACDDSVPDLLDQLETAVFAIAEGTDGQRAPWPLRG
;
A
#
# COMPACT_ATOMS: atom_id res chain seq x y z
N MET A 1 13.42 -20.40 6.42
CA MET A 1 14.08 -20.96 7.62
C MET A 1 14.27 -19.83 8.62
N LEU A 2 14.14 -20.09 9.92
CA LEU A 2 14.35 -19.07 10.96
C LEU A 2 15.81 -18.56 10.91
N PRO A 3 16.04 -17.23 10.85
CA PRO A 3 17.38 -16.67 10.97
C PRO A 3 18.08 -17.08 12.27
N GLU A 4 19.39 -17.26 12.21
CA GLU A 4 20.19 -17.63 13.39
C GLU A 4 20.21 -16.49 14.42
N GLY A 5 20.12 -16.83 15.70
CA GLY A 5 20.15 -15.85 16.81
C GLY A 5 18.80 -15.20 17.14
N TRP A 6 17.74 -15.48 16.38
CA TRP A 6 16.39 -15.03 16.72
C TRP A 6 15.80 -15.84 17.88
N ILE A 7 15.36 -15.14 18.93
CA ILE A 7 14.86 -15.73 20.17
C ILE A 7 13.33 -15.62 20.18
N PRO A 8 12.56 -16.72 20.32
CA PRO A 8 11.10 -16.65 20.30
C PRO A 8 10.56 -15.96 21.55
N HIS A 9 9.72 -14.94 21.37
CA HIS A 9 8.93 -14.35 22.45
C HIS A 9 7.59 -15.07 22.58
N ARG A 10 7.20 -15.39 23.82
CA ARG A 10 5.97 -16.14 24.11
C ARG A 10 5.12 -15.34 25.08
N ARG A 11 3.83 -15.24 24.77
CA ARG A 11 2.82 -14.70 25.67
C ARG A 11 2.65 -15.62 26.89
N GLY A 12 1.99 -15.14 27.94
CA GLY A 12 1.72 -15.88 29.18
C GLY A 12 1.02 -17.24 29.03
N ASP A 13 0.37 -17.53 27.90
CA ASP A 13 -0.23 -18.83 27.56
C ASP A 13 0.67 -19.75 26.72
N GLY A 14 1.90 -19.31 26.43
CA GLY A 14 2.91 -20.07 25.70
C GLY A 14 2.87 -19.92 24.18
N GLU A 15 1.89 -19.18 23.65
CA GLU A 15 1.78 -18.84 22.23
C GLU A 15 2.96 -17.95 21.81
N VAL A 16 3.62 -18.30 20.70
CA VAL A 16 4.68 -17.45 20.13
C VAL A 16 4.02 -16.30 19.39
N VAL A 17 4.39 -15.07 19.74
CA VAL A 17 3.85 -13.84 19.13
C VAL A 17 4.88 -13.14 18.22
N GLY A 18 6.13 -13.58 18.25
CA GLY A 18 7.21 -13.07 17.40
C GLY A 18 8.59 -13.53 17.85
N TRP A 19 9.60 -12.84 17.36
CA TRP A 19 11.02 -13.11 17.64
C TRP A 19 11.77 -11.84 18.01
N LEU A 20 12.73 -11.98 18.91
CA LEU A 20 13.67 -10.94 19.32
C LEU A 20 15.04 -11.22 18.71
N GLU A 21 15.67 -10.19 18.18
CA GLU A 21 17.02 -10.21 17.64
C GLU A 21 17.88 -9.22 18.40
N ILE A 22 19.03 -9.68 18.91
CA ILE A 22 20.02 -8.81 19.57
C ILE A 22 20.95 -8.23 18.50
N VAL A 23 20.99 -6.90 18.38
CA VAL A 23 21.81 -6.18 17.40
C VAL A 23 22.73 -5.20 18.14
N GLY A 24 23.95 -5.64 18.43
CA GLY A 24 24.86 -4.86 19.28
C GLY A 24 24.37 -4.82 20.72
N ASP A 25 24.09 -3.63 21.22
CA ASP A 25 23.50 -3.42 22.56
C ASP A 25 21.96 -3.27 22.51
N ASP A 26 21.37 -3.27 21.31
CA ASP A 26 19.94 -3.04 21.08
C ASP A 26 19.18 -4.36 20.85
N VAL A 27 17.87 -4.32 21.04
CA VAL A 27 16.95 -5.42 20.71
C VAL A 27 15.95 -4.97 19.64
N VAL A 28 15.74 -5.81 18.63
CA VAL A 28 14.77 -5.60 17.56
C VAL A 28 13.73 -6.72 17.60
N ALA A 29 12.46 -6.36 17.50
CA ALA A 29 11.36 -7.30 17.44
C ALA A 29 10.90 -7.55 16.00
N HIS A 30 10.64 -8.81 15.68
CA HIS A 30 10.10 -9.28 14.41
C HIS A 30 8.79 -10.04 14.66
N ASP A 31 7.73 -9.72 13.91
CA ASP A 31 6.44 -10.42 14.03
C ASP A 31 6.48 -11.84 13.46
N LEU A 32 5.38 -12.61 13.50
CA LEU A 32 5.28 -13.99 13.00
C LEU A 32 5.53 -14.16 11.48
N LEU A 33 5.63 -13.08 10.72
CA LEU A 33 6.05 -13.12 9.32
C LEU A 33 7.56 -12.84 9.16
N GLY A 34 8.24 -12.58 10.27
CA GLY A 34 9.62 -12.14 10.33
C GLY A 34 9.81 -10.69 9.89
N GLN A 35 8.75 -9.87 9.94
CA GLN A 35 8.85 -8.45 9.64
C GLN A 35 9.22 -7.68 10.90
N GLN A 36 10.25 -6.85 10.82
CA GLN A 36 10.64 -5.95 11.91
C GLN A 36 9.48 -5.03 12.29
N VAL A 37 9.08 -5.00 13.56
CA VAL A 37 7.96 -4.18 14.05
C VAL A 37 8.38 -3.04 14.94
N THR A 38 9.57 -3.09 15.53
CA THR A 38 10.13 -1.99 16.35
C THR A 38 11.22 -1.22 15.62
N PRO A 39 11.50 0.04 16.00
CA PRO A 39 12.77 0.69 15.64
C PRO A 39 13.98 -0.02 16.28
N ARG A 40 15.20 0.37 15.86
CA ARG A 40 16.43 0.00 16.58
C ARG A 40 16.61 0.90 17.81
N GLY A 41 17.45 0.48 18.76
CA GLY A 41 17.73 1.24 19.96
C GLY A 41 16.82 0.95 21.16
N LEU A 42 15.99 -0.08 21.07
CA LEU A 42 15.13 -0.50 22.19
C LEU A 42 15.86 -1.49 23.11
N ASP A 43 15.48 -1.49 24.38
CA ASP A 43 15.86 -2.56 25.29
C ASP A 43 14.97 -3.80 25.13
N TRP A 44 15.32 -4.87 25.83
CA TRP A 44 14.60 -6.15 25.77
C TRP A 44 13.13 -6.02 26.17
N HIS A 45 12.82 -5.27 27.22
CA HIS A 45 11.47 -5.16 27.76
C HIS A 45 10.56 -4.37 26.82
N GLU A 46 11.09 -3.29 26.24
CA GLU A 46 10.38 -2.50 25.22
C GLU A 46 10.08 -3.34 23.97
N ALA A 47 11.03 -4.16 23.52
CA ALA A 47 10.85 -5.04 22.37
C ALA A 47 9.82 -6.15 22.63
N GLU A 48 9.80 -6.75 23.83
CA GLU A 48 8.76 -7.71 24.25
C GLU A 48 7.38 -7.06 24.27
N GLN A 49 7.26 -5.89 24.91
CA GLN A 49 6.00 -5.18 25.02
C GLN A 49 5.42 -4.83 23.65
N ALA A 50 6.27 -4.45 22.68
CA ALA A 50 5.84 -4.19 21.31
C ALA A 50 5.25 -5.43 20.62
N LEU A 51 5.76 -6.63 20.89
CA LEU A 51 5.19 -7.89 20.38
C LEU A 51 3.86 -8.23 21.06
N GLU A 52 3.73 -7.99 22.37
CA GLU A 52 2.48 -8.18 23.12
C GLU A 52 1.39 -7.23 22.63
N ASP A 53 1.71 -5.95 22.46
CA ASP A 53 0.76 -4.91 22.03
C ASP A 53 0.29 -5.15 20.58
N ARG A 54 1.17 -5.65 19.71
CA ARG A 54 0.80 -6.05 18.34
C ARG A 54 -0.06 -7.30 18.33
N GLY A 55 0.29 -8.30 19.14
CA GLY A 55 -0.32 -9.62 19.11
C GLY A 55 -0.25 -10.29 17.73
N ILE A 56 -1.16 -11.23 17.48
CA ILE A 56 -1.22 -12.00 16.22
C ILE A 56 -2.48 -11.72 15.39
N GLY A 57 -3.33 -10.78 15.82
CA GLY A 57 -4.62 -10.49 15.17
C GLY A 57 -4.47 -10.11 13.70
N TYR A 58 -3.35 -9.46 13.36
CA TYR A 58 -3.01 -9.09 11.99
C TYR A 58 -2.94 -10.29 11.03
N LEU A 59 -2.66 -11.51 11.50
CA LEU A 59 -2.64 -12.70 10.64
C LEU A 59 -4.01 -13.03 10.03
N ALA A 60 -5.09 -12.60 10.68
CA ALA A 60 -6.46 -12.81 10.22
C ALA A 60 -6.97 -11.68 9.31
N GLU A 61 -6.20 -10.58 9.19
CA GLU A 61 -6.58 -9.42 8.41
C GLU A 61 -6.28 -9.63 6.91
N GLN A 62 -6.86 -8.76 6.09
CA GLN A 62 -6.51 -8.70 4.68
C GLN A 62 -5.18 -7.95 4.54
N HIS A 63 -4.35 -8.39 3.60
CA HIS A 63 -3.07 -7.81 3.25
C HIS A 63 -3.03 -7.44 1.77
N THR A 64 -2.01 -6.69 1.37
CA THR A 64 -1.69 -6.45 -0.04
C THR A 64 -0.38 -7.14 -0.40
N LEU A 65 -0.46 -8.08 -1.35
CA LEU A 65 0.67 -8.74 -2.00
C LEU A 65 1.14 -7.91 -3.19
N THR A 66 2.44 -7.63 -3.27
CA THR A 66 3.08 -7.16 -4.50
C THR A 66 3.64 -8.35 -5.27
N THR A 67 3.09 -8.62 -6.45
CA THR A 67 3.57 -9.71 -7.33
C THR A 67 4.96 -9.39 -7.92
N PRO A 68 5.68 -10.39 -8.46
CA PRO A 68 6.95 -10.15 -9.15
C PRO A 68 6.88 -9.15 -10.32
N TYR A 69 5.69 -8.96 -10.91
CA TYR A 69 5.44 -8.02 -11.99
C TYR A 69 4.93 -6.65 -11.52
N GLY A 70 4.86 -6.41 -10.21
CA GLY A 70 4.45 -5.13 -9.63
C GLY A 70 2.96 -4.94 -9.39
N LYS A 71 2.11 -5.87 -9.87
CA LYS A 71 0.66 -5.86 -9.59
C LYS A 71 0.40 -6.00 -8.08
N LEU A 72 -0.54 -5.21 -7.56
CA LEU A 72 -0.99 -5.28 -6.17
C LEU A 72 -2.26 -6.13 -6.06
N MET A 73 -2.26 -7.10 -5.14
CA MET A 73 -3.37 -8.05 -4.99
C MET A 73 -3.82 -8.12 -3.52
N PRO A 74 -5.14 -8.04 -3.24
CA PRO A 74 -5.65 -8.32 -1.91
C PRO A 74 -5.47 -9.82 -1.61
N VAL A 75 -4.88 -10.14 -0.46
CA VAL A 75 -4.63 -11.51 -0.03
C VAL A 75 -4.94 -11.69 1.46
N ARG A 76 -5.07 -12.94 1.90
CA ARG A 76 -5.03 -13.32 3.33
C ARG A 76 -3.93 -14.32 3.57
N ILE A 77 -3.43 -14.34 4.80
CA ILE A 77 -2.45 -15.34 5.22
C ILE A 77 -3.20 -16.66 5.44
N GLY A 78 -2.85 -17.68 4.67
CA GLY A 78 -3.37 -19.04 4.84
C GLY A 78 -2.53 -19.83 5.84
N GLU A 79 -1.21 -19.72 5.75
CA GLU A 79 -0.28 -20.39 6.66
C GLU A 79 0.94 -19.49 6.90
N ALA A 80 1.40 -19.40 8.14
CA ALA A 80 2.63 -18.70 8.51
C ALA A 80 3.57 -19.66 9.26
N THR A 81 4.67 -20.03 8.62
CA THR A 81 5.73 -20.85 9.23
C THR A 81 7.09 -20.17 9.07
N THR A 82 8.08 -20.63 9.84
CA THR A 82 9.47 -20.19 9.66
C THR A 82 10.13 -20.76 8.40
N GLU A 83 9.49 -21.68 7.69
CA GLU A 83 9.99 -22.19 6.40
C GLU A 83 9.48 -21.35 5.24
N GLN A 84 8.18 -21.09 5.22
CA GLN A 84 7.47 -20.33 4.21
C GLN A 84 6.16 -19.74 4.77
N VAL A 85 5.63 -18.73 4.09
CA VAL A 85 4.30 -18.18 4.34
C VAL A 85 3.46 -18.36 3.09
N THR A 86 2.26 -18.90 3.24
CA THR A 86 1.30 -19.04 2.15
C THR A 86 0.23 -17.97 2.26
N VAL A 87 -0.02 -17.26 1.17
CA VAL A 87 -1.10 -16.29 1.06
C VAL A 87 -2.08 -16.71 -0.03
N VAL A 88 -3.34 -16.39 0.16
CA VAL A 88 -4.44 -16.75 -0.74
C VAL A 88 -5.11 -15.47 -1.23
N VAL A 89 -5.36 -15.39 -2.53
CA VAL A 89 -6.01 -14.23 -3.15
C VAL A 89 -7.41 -14.04 -2.59
N ASP A 90 -7.70 -12.82 -2.13
CA ASP A 90 -8.97 -12.43 -1.54
C ASP A 90 -9.64 -11.31 -2.35
N GLU A 91 -9.99 -11.62 -3.59
CA GLU A 91 -10.83 -10.75 -4.39
C GLU A 91 -12.26 -10.78 -3.84
N PHE A 92 -12.78 -9.62 -3.43
CA PHE A 92 -14.12 -9.41 -2.90
C PHE A 92 -14.51 -10.19 -1.62
N GLY A 93 -13.57 -10.73 -0.85
CA GLY A 93 -13.90 -11.53 0.35
C GLY A 93 -14.11 -13.02 0.06
N THR A 94 -13.84 -13.47 -1.18
CA THR A 94 -14.03 -14.86 -1.61
C THR A 94 -13.14 -15.83 -0.84
N ALA A 95 -12.02 -15.37 -0.27
CA ALA A 95 -11.10 -16.25 0.46
C ALA A 95 -11.70 -16.91 1.71
N SER A 96 -12.83 -16.37 2.22
CA SER A 96 -13.54 -16.93 3.37
C SER A 96 -14.60 -17.99 3.00
N VAL A 97 -14.81 -18.26 1.71
CA VAL A 97 -15.84 -19.19 1.22
C VAL A 97 -15.29 -20.62 1.19
N ILE A 98 -15.93 -21.54 1.93
CA ILE A 98 -15.54 -22.95 1.96
C ILE A 98 -15.74 -23.57 0.56
N GLY A 99 -14.66 -24.12 -0.01
CA GLY A 99 -14.68 -24.81 -1.31
C GLY A 99 -14.35 -23.95 -2.53
N ALA A 100 -13.94 -22.70 -2.35
CA ALA A 100 -13.39 -21.89 -3.44
C ALA A 100 -11.99 -22.40 -3.83
N ASP A 101 -11.76 -22.64 -5.12
CA ASP A 101 -10.43 -22.87 -5.67
C ASP A 101 -9.74 -21.51 -5.85
N LEU A 102 -8.97 -21.11 -4.85
CA LEU A 102 -8.39 -19.77 -4.77
C LEU A 102 -6.93 -19.84 -5.16
N GLU A 103 -6.50 -18.88 -5.98
CA GLU A 103 -5.09 -18.70 -6.31
C GLU A 103 -4.28 -18.47 -5.02
N SER A 104 -3.19 -19.20 -4.85
CA SER A 104 -2.31 -19.13 -3.68
C SER A 104 -0.87 -18.84 -4.09
N HIS A 105 -0.17 -18.06 -3.28
CA HIS A 105 1.24 -17.74 -3.47
C HIS A 105 2.06 -18.16 -2.24
N VAL A 106 3.27 -18.66 -2.50
CA VAL A 106 4.23 -19.02 -1.45
C VAL A 106 5.29 -17.93 -1.36
N LEU A 107 5.47 -17.40 -0.16
CA LEU A 107 6.42 -16.35 0.18
C LEU A 107 7.55 -16.93 1.05
N PRO A 108 8.78 -16.41 0.92
CA PRO A 108 9.87 -16.81 1.78
C PRO A 108 9.65 -16.32 3.22
N PHE A 109 10.27 -17.01 4.18
CA PHE A 109 10.43 -16.52 5.55
C PHE A 109 11.90 -16.13 5.80
N PRO A 110 12.19 -14.94 6.36
CA PRO A 110 11.26 -13.83 6.65
C PRO A 110 10.60 -13.23 5.41
N VAL A 111 9.34 -12.78 5.53
CA VAL A 111 8.59 -12.17 4.42
C VAL A 111 9.08 -10.73 4.22
N PRO A 112 9.70 -10.39 3.07
CA PRO A 112 10.05 -9.01 2.78
C PRO A 112 8.82 -8.12 2.83
N ARG A 113 8.90 -7.03 3.59
CA ARG A 113 7.73 -6.15 3.83
C ARG A 113 7.13 -5.56 2.57
N ARG A 114 7.99 -5.26 1.59
CA ARG A 114 7.57 -4.77 0.28
C ARG A 114 6.76 -5.79 -0.53
N LEU A 115 6.83 -7.08 -0.18
CA LEU A 115 6.03 -8.14 -0.80
C LEU A 115 4.68 -8.26 -0.12
N LEU A 116 4.58 -8.11 1.20
CA LEU A 116 3.31 -8.27 1.93
C LEU A 116 3.11 -7.14 2.94
N ARG A 117 2.14 -6.26 2.64
CA ARG A 117 1.78 -5.09 3.47
C ARG A 117 0.47 -5.32 4.21
N ASP A 118 0.34 -4.69 5.37
CA ASP A 118 -0.89 -4.57 6.17
C ASP A 118 -1.80 -3.41 5.70
N TYR A 119 -1.37 -2.66 4.68
CA TYR A 119 -2.26 -1.76 3.96
C TYR A 119 -3.34 -2.55 3.22
N VAL A 120 -4.56 -2.01 3.23
CA VAL A 120 -5.70 -2.52 2.47
C VAL A 120 -6.30 -1.37 1.68
N ARG A 121 -6.28 -1.49 0.35
CA ARG A 121 -6.94 -0.54 -0.54
C ARG A 121 -8.44 -0.45 -0.21
N PRO A 122 -9.03 0.76 -0.12
CA PRO A 122 -10.46 0.93 -0.01
C PRO A 122 -11.20 0.19 -1.14
N ARG A 123 -12.34 -0.42 -0.82
CA ARG A 123 -13.18 -1.08 -1.83
C ARG A 123 -14.02 -0.04 -2.57
N PHE A 124 -14.08 -0.16 -3.89
CA PHE A 124 -14.86 0.71 -4.75
C PHE A 124 -15.93 -0.09 -5.49
N ASP A 125 -17.08 0.53 -5.72
CA ASP A 125 -18.11 -0.05 -6.59
C ASP A 125 -17.71 0.19 -8.05
N HIS A 126 -17.38 -0.89 -8.76
CA HIS A 126 -17.08 -0.86 -10.18
C HIS A 126 -18.38 -0.83 -10.98
N ARG A 127 -19.07 0.32 -10.96
CA ARG A 127 -20.21 0.53 -11.86
C ARG A 127 -19.73 0.59 -13.30
N ALA A 128 -20.56 0.07 -14.21
CA ALA A 128 -20.32 0.23 -15.63
C ALA A 128 -20.51 1.71 -16.02
N TRP A 129 -19.50 2.28 -16.65
CA TRP A 129 -19.58 3.58 -17.32
C TRP A 129 -20.29 3.41 -18.65
N LEU A 130 -21.16 4.34 -19.04
CA LEU A 130 -22.03 4.19 -20.21
C LEU A 130 -21.81 5.34 -21.18
N ASP A 131 -21.69 5.05 -22.47
CA ASP A 131 -21.63 6.06 -23.51
C ASP A 131 -22.99 6.77 -23.73
N ALA A 132 -23.01 7.72 -24.67
CA ALA A 132 -24.21 8.48 -25.00
C ALA A 132 -25.38 7.61 -25.50
N GLU A 133 -25.09 6.41 -26.02
CA GLU A 133 -26.08 5.42 -26.46
C GLU A 133 -26.47 4.42 -25.36
N GLY A 134 -25.91 4.57 -24.15
CA GLY A 134 -26.15 3.69 -23.00
C GLY A 134 -25.39 2.37 -23.05
N ARG A 135 -24.33 2.25 -23.88
CA ARG A 135 -23.49 1.06 -23.98
C ARG A 135 -22.32 1.15 -22.99
N PRO A 136 -21.90 0.04 -22.37
CA PRO A 136 -20.74 0.04 -21.47
C PRO A 136 -19.45 0.50 -22.16
N ILE A 137 -18.72 1.40 -21.50
CA ILE A 137 -17.38 1.85 -21.88
C ILE A 137 -16.38 0.98 -21.12
N ALA A 138 -15.55 0.24 -21.85
CA ALA A 138 -14.49 -0.61 -21.30
C ALA A 138 -13.19 0.19 -21.10
N TYR A 139 -13.20 1.18 -20.19
CA TYR A 139 -12.01 1.99 -19.94
C TYR A 139 -10.78 1.12 -19.60
N GLY A 140 -9.65 1.40 -20.26
CA GLY A 140 -8.40 0.63 -20.15
C GLY A 140 -8.21 -0.42 -21.24
N ASP A 141 -9.22 -0.67 -22.07
CA ASP A 141 -9.25 -1.73 -23.08
C ASP A 141 -10.01 -1.31 -24.35
N ARG A 142 -10.09 0.00 -24.64
CA ARG A 142 -10.86 0.51 -25.79
C ARG A 142 -10.09 0.48 -27.09
N TRP A 143 -8.77 0.59 -27.02
CA TRP A 143 -7.90 0.76 -28.19
C TRP A 143 -6.96 -0.43 -28.35
N ASP A 144 -6.92 -0.97 -29.57
CA ASP A 144 -5.93 -1.99 -29.91
C ASP A 144 -4.52 -1.39 -29.91
N ILE A 145 -3.50 -2.25 -29.74
CA ILE A 145 -2.10 -1.81 -29.74
C ILE A 145 -1.76 -1.16 -31.10
N GLY A 146 -1.44 0.14 -31.06
CA GLY A 146 -1.08 0.93 -32.25
C GLY A 146 -2.27 1.56 -32.98
N GLU A 147 -3.48 1.45 -32.44
CA GLU A 147 -4.64 2.22 -32.87
C GLU A 147 -4.64 3.60 -32.21
N ASP A 148 -4.77 4.65 -33.02
CA ASP A 148 -4.93 6.01 -32.52
C ASP A 148 -6.40 6.26 -32.15
N PRO A 149 -6.70 6.76 -30.94
CA PRO A 149 -8.06 7.13 -30.56
C PRO A 149 -8.62 8.24 -31.48
N PRO A 150 -9.94 8.28 -31.70
CA PRO A 150 -10.60 9.41 -32.36
C PRO A 150 -10.18 10.77 -31.77
N GLU A 151 -9.87 11.74 -32.63
CA GLU A 151 -9.31 13.04 -32.22
C GLU A 151 -10.22 13.79 -31.24
N GLU A 152 -11.53 13.66 -31.41
CA GLU A 152 -12.54 14.30 -30.57
C GLU A 152 -12.41 13.87 -29.10
N LEU A 153 -12.04 12.61 -28.85
CA LEU A 153 -11.93 12.06 -27.50
C LEU A 153 -10.76 12.62 -26.69
N TYR A 154 -9.81 13.30 -27.33
CA TYR A 154 -8.75 14.02 -26.61
C TYR A 154 -9.26 15.27 -25.87
N SER A 155 -10.44 15.78 -26.26
CA SER A 155 -11.07 16.96 -25.66
C SER A 155 -12.32 16.61 -24.83
N GLU A 156 -12.65 15.34 -24.70
CA GLU A 156 -13.81 14.85 -23.96
C GLU A 156 -13.39 14.11 -22.69
N CYS A 157 -14.17 14.28 -21.63
CA CYS A 157 -14.07 13.52 -20.39
C CYS A 157 -15.51 13.26 -19.94
N ALA A 158 -16.12 12.20 -20.46
CA ALA A 158 -17.53 11.89 -20.21
C ALA A 158 -17.79 11.56 -18.73
N HIS A 159 -16.81 10.92 -18.07
CA HIS A 159 -16.94 10.42 -16.70
C HIS A 159 -15.74 10.81 -15.82
N PRO A 160 -15.55 12.10 -15.47
CA PRO A 160 -14.47 12.52 -14.56
C PRO A 160 -14.58 11.85 -13.19
N GLU A 161 -15.79 11.55 -12.72
CA GLU A 161 -16.06 10.88 -11.44
C GLU A 161 -15.47 9.45 -11.37
N ARG A 162 -15.04 8.86 -12.50
CA ARG A 162 -14.34 7.57 -12.50
C ARG A 162 -13.02 7.61 -11.76
N PHE A 163 -12.43 8.80 -11.59
CA PHE A 163 -11.16 9.01 -10.92
C PHE A 163 -11.27 9.31 -9.41
N GLU A 164 -12.48 9.45 -8.85
CA GLU A 164 -12.69 9.61 -7.39
C GLU A 164 -11.97 8.55 -6.51
N PRO A 165 -11.84 7.28 -6.95
CA PRO A 165 -11.04 6.28 -6.23
C PRO A 165 -9.59 6.70 -5.95
N LEU A 166 -8.96 7.54 -6.78
CA LEU A 166 -7.59 8.02 -6.57
C LEU A 166 -7.51 8.91 -5.33
N VAL A 167 -8.44 9.87 -5.20
CA VAL A 167 -8.51 10.77 -4.05
C VAL A 167 -8.79 9.98 -2.76
N THR A 168 -9.71 9.02 -2.83
CA THR A 168 -10.06 8.16 -1.69
C THR A 168 -8.87 7.29 -1.27
N THR A 169 -8.17 6.68 -2.23
CA THR A 169 -6.99 5.85 -1.99
C THR A 169 -5.83 6.66 -1.43
N ALA A 170 -5.58 7.86 -1.95
CA ALA A 170 -4.52 8.74 -1.44
C ALA A 170 -4.72 9.11 0.04
N ARG A 171 -5.97 9.38 0.45
CA ARG A 171 -6.31 9.60 1.87
C ARG A 171 -6.07 8.36 2.72
N ALA A 172 -6.51 7.19 2.25
CA ALA A 172 -6.28 5.93 2.95
C ALA A 172 -4.79 5.59 3.11
N LEU A 173 -3.97 5.91 2.09
CA LEU A 173 -2.52 5.79 2.16
C LEU A 173 -1.92 6.73 3.20
N LEU A 174 -2.32 8.01 3.23
CA LEU A 174 -1.87 8.97 4.24
C LEU A 174 -2.19 8.46 5.66
N ASP A 175 -3.43 8.01 5.89
CA ASP A 175 -3.85 7.50 7.19
C ASP A 175 -3.09 6.22 7.58
N HIS A 176 -2.83 5.34 6.62
CA HIS A 176 -2.03 4.14 6.85
C HIS A 176 -0.59 4.48 7.22
N LEU A 177 0.05 5.39 6.47
CA LEU A 177 1.42 5.81 6.73
C LEU A 177 1.57 6.52 8.08
N GLU A 178 0.61 7.37 8.45
CA GLU A 178 0.59 8.06 9.76
C GLU A 178 0.43 7.08 10.93
N ARG A 179 -0.37 6.02 10.76
CA ARG A 179 -0.47 4.97 11.78
C ARG A 179 0.85 4.18 11.90
N ARG A 180 1.53 3.97 10.78
CA ARG A 180 2.65 3.05 10.67
C ARG A 180 3.99 3.67 11.02
N TYR A 181 4.24 4.89 10.58
CA TYR A 181 5.55 5.54 10.67
C TYR A 181 5.52 6.69 11.67
N ASP A 182 6.68 7.03 12.21
CA ASP A 182 6.84 8.21 13.06
C ASP A 182 6.96 9.45 12.17
N VAL A 183 5.80 10.05 11.89
CA VAL A 183 5.63 11.20 11.00
C VAL A 183 4.74 12.26 11.64
N GLU A 184 5.01 13.52 11.33
CA GLU A 184 4.11 14.64 11.59
C GLU A 184 3.26 14.92 10.35
N ARG A 185 1.94 15.00 10.54
CA ARG A 185 0.98 15.35 9.49
C ARG A 185 0.60 16.82 9.55
N THR A 186 0.70 17.50 8.41
CA THR A 186 0.18 18.86 8.24
C THR A 186 -0.74 18.92 7.03
N GLU A 187 -1.77 19.77 7.12
CA GLU A 187 -2.73 19.99 6.04
C GLU A 187 -2.86 21.49 5.79
N GLU A 188 -2.70 21.86 4.52
CA GLU A 188 -2.82 23.24 4.06
C GLU A 188 -3.84 23.31 2.92
N VAL A 189 -4.76 24.26 3.00
CA VAL A 189 -5.74 24.53 1.95
C VAL A 189 -5.42 25.88 1.32
N VAL A 190 -5.16 25.87 0.01
CA VAL A 190 -4.86 27.07 -0.78
C VAL A 190 -5.92 27.21 -1.87
N GLY A 191 -6.90 28.08 -1.62
CA GLY A 191 -8.10 28.15 -2.47
C GLY A 191 -8.91 26.86 -2.35
N GLU A 192 -9.09 26.14 -3.46
CA GLU A 192 -9.77 24.83 -3.49
C GLU A 192 -8.78 23.65 -3.48
N GLN A 193 -7.47 23.92 -3.59
CA GLN A 193 -6.43 22.90 -3.53
C GLN A 193 -6.14 22.52 -2.08
N THR A 194 -5.95 21.22 -1.82
CA THR A 194 -5.53 20.70 -0.51
C THR A 194 -4.17 20.03 -0.64
N ASN A 195 -3.24 20.37 0.26
CA ASN A 195 -1.92 19.75 0.37
C ASN A 195 -1.82 19.06 1.73
N VAL A 196 -1.67 17.74 1.74
CA VAL A 196 -1.37 16.98 2.95
C VAL A 196 0.09 16.56 2.91
N THR A 197 0.84 16.90 3.95
CA THR A 197 2.26 16.59 4.06
C THR A 197 2.52 15.68 5.26
N LEU A 198 3.26 14.59 5.03
CA LEU A 198 3.82 13.74 6.07
C LEU A 198 5.33 13.98 6.15
N THR A 199 5.80 14.45 7.31
CA THR A 199 7.21 14.73 7.58
C THR A 199 7.74 13.66 8.55
N PRO A 200 8.64 12.75 8.14
CA PRO A 200 9.26 11.82 9.07
C PRO A 200 10.07 12.58 10.13
N THR A 201 9.97 12.17 11.39
CA THR A 201 10.74 12.74 12.51
C THR A 201 12.25 12.46 12.39
N GLY A 202 12.57 11.37 11.68
CA GLY A 202 13.91 10.90 11.41
C GLY A 202 14.30 11.00 9.93
N PRO A 203 15.15 10.07 9.45
CA PRO A 203 15.60 10.12 8.06
C PRO A 203 14.46 9.78 7.09
N GLY A 204 14.55 10.32 5.87
CA GLY A 204 13.59 10.03 4.79
C GLY A 204 13.15 11.27 4.02
N ALA A 205 12.44 11.06 2.92
CA ALA A 205 11.81 12.16 2.18
C ALA A 205 10.54 12.62 2.87
N VAL A 206 10.26 13.92 2.83
CA VAL A 206 8.92 14.45 3.11
C VAL A 206 8.00 14.03 1.96
N LEU A 207 6.84 13.44 2.29
CA LEU A 207 5.80 13.13 1.32
C LEU A 207 4.78 14.26 1.31
N THR A 208 4.44 14.79 0.14
CA THR A 208 3.29 15.68 -0.02
C THR A 208 2.34 15.08 -1.04
N VAL A 209 1.08 14.91 -0.63
CA VAL A 209 -0.04 14.54 -1.48
C VAL A 209 -0.86 15.80 -1.73
N ILE A 210 -0.99 16.17 -2.99
CA ILE A 210 -1.69 17.36 -3.44
C ILE A 210 -2.97 16.91 -4.14
N HIS A 211 -4.09 17.48 -3.72
CA HIS A 211 -5.38 17.41 -4.40
C HIS A 211 -5.60 18.75 -5.11
N PRO A 212 -5.34 18.84 -6.42
CA PRO A 212 -5.49 20.08 -7.17
C PRO A 212 -6.92 20.61 -7.15
N ALA A 213 -7.07 21.92 -7.29
CA ALA A 213 -8.37 22.53 -7.58
C ALA A 213 -8.86 22.11 -8.97
N GLY A 214 -10.16 21.83 -9.12
CA GLY A 214 -10.78 21.53 -10.41
C GLY A 214 -11.87 20.47 -10.32
N THR A 215 -12.44 20.15 -11.47
CA THR A 215 -13.54 19.16 -11.61
C THR A 215 -13.05 17.74 -11.89
N LEU A 216 -11.76 17.56 -12.18
CA LEU A 216 -11.16 16.25 -12.40
C LEU A 216 -10.55 15.76 -11.08
N PRO A 217 -11.11 14.70 -10.45
CA PRO A 217 -10.50 14.08 -9.28
C PRO A 217 -9.10 13.60 -9.64
N SER A 218 -8.09 14.14 -8.96
CA SER A 218 -6.69 13.87 -9.26
C SER A 218 -5.81 14.00 -8.02
N VAL A 219 -4.62 13.40 -8.11
CA VAL A 219 -3.62 13.40 -7.04
C VAL A 219 -2.25 13.66 -7.65
N GLU A 220 -1.53 14.66 -7.15
CA GLU A 220 -0.09 14.81 -7.37
C GLU A 220 0.67 14.35 -6.12
N VAL A 221 1.74 13.58 -6.31
CA VAL A 221 2.63 13.15 -5.23
C VAL A 221 4.00 13.79 -5.40
N ARG A 222 4.56 14.27 -4.29
CA ARG A 222 5.91 14.82 -4.20
C ARG A 222 6.74 14.15 -3.11
N ALA A 223 8.04 14.05 -3.38
CA ALA A 223 9.07 13.65 -2.43
C ALA A 223 10.02 14.84 -2.18
N GLY A 224 9.73 15.62 -1.14
CA GLY A 224 10.32 16.95 -0.93
C GLY A 224 9.99 17.86 -2.12
N ALA A 225 11.02 18.48 -2.71
CA ALA A 225 10.85 19.37 -3.88
C ALA A 225 10.62 18.61 -5.21
N ARG A 226 10.76 17.28 -5.24
CA ARG A 226 10.68 16.48 -6.46
C ARG A 226 9.23 16.06 -6.72
N SER A 227 8.69 16.40 -7.88
CA SER A 227 7.45 15.80 -8.37
C SER A 227 7.70 14.32 -8.72
N VAL A 228 6.87 13.44 -8.17
CA VAL A 228 6.97 11.98 -8.35
C VAL A 228 6.03 11.54 -9.46
N GLY A 229 4.81 12.08 -9.48
CA GLY A 229 3.81 11.81 -10.50
C GLY A 229 2.50 12.51 -10.20
N ASN A 230 1.62 12.50 -11.20
CA ASN A 230 0.26 12.99 -11.11
C ASN A 230 -0.68 11.96 -11.76
N TRP A 231 -1.76 11.62 -11.06
CA TRP A 231 -2.73 10.61 -11.48
C TRP A 231 -4.16 11.18 -11.49
N PRO A 232 -4.91 11.01 -12.59
CA PRO A 232 -4.39 10.68 -13.91
C PRO A 232 -3.48 11.80 -14.44
N VAL A 233 -2.66 11.49 -15.46
CA VAL A 233 -1.90 12.53 -16.17
C VAL A 233 -2.84 13.39 -17.04
N CYS A 234 -3.84 12.75 -17.62
CA CYS A 234 -4.87 13.37 -18.45
C CYS A 234 -6.23 12.71 -18.15
N GLY A 235 -7.29 13.51 -18.05
CA GLY A 235 -8.63 12.97 -17.79
C GLY A 235 -9.39 12.53 -19.05
N CYS A 236 -8.84 12.75 -20.24
CA CYS A 236 -9.62 12.59 -21.47
C CYS A 236 -9.95 11.13 -21.80
N ASP A 237 -11.01 10.94 -22.59
CA ASP A 237 -11.50 9.63 -22.97
C ASP A 237 -10.59 8.93 -23.98
N ALA A 238 -9.75 9.67 -24.71
CA ALA A 238 -8.74 9.11 -25.61
C ALA A 238 -7.58 8.43 -24.84
N CYS A 239 -7.16 8.97 -23.70
CA CYS A 239 -6.10 8.36 -22.88
C CYS A 239 -6.50 6.99 -22.34
N ASP A 240 -7.80 6.75 -22.19
CA ASP A 240 -8.37 5.46 -21.84
C ASP A 240 -7.76 4.83 -20.57
N ASP A 241 -7.41 5.66 -19.59
CA ASP A 241 -6.73 5.17 -18.39
C ASP A 241 -7.56 4.12 -17.63
N SER A 242 -6.92 3.01 -17.30
CA SER A 242 -7.40 2.01 -16.34
C SER A 242 -7.25 2.54 -14.92
N VAL A 243 -8.37 2.80 -14.24
CA VAL A 243 -8.36 3.24 -12.82
C VAL A 243 -7.64 2.24 -11.91
N PRO A 244 -7.84 0.90 -12.03
CA PRO A 244 -7.05 -0.06 -11.27
C PRO A 244 -5.53 0.11 -11.45
N ASP A 245 -5.05 0.33 -12.67
CA ASP A 245 -3.61 0.50 -12.92
C ASP A 245 -3.09 1.82 -12.38
N LEU A 246 -3.86 2.91 -12.47
CA LEU A 246 -3.50 4.19 -11.84
C LEU A 246 -3.40 4.06 -10.32
N LEU A 247 -4.28 3.28 -9.69
CA LEU A 247 -4.24 3.01 -8.25
C LEU A 247 -2.99 2.21 -7.87
N ASP A 248 -2.66 1.16 -8.63
CA ASP A 248 -1.42 0.38 -8.43
C ASP A 248 -0.17 1.27 -8.54
N GLN A 249 -0.15 2.18 -9.52
CA GLN A 249 0.94 3.13 -9.70
C GLN A 249 1.05 4.14 -8.55
N LEU A 250 -0.07 4.72 -8.11
CA LEU A 250 -0.12 5.67 -6.99
C LEU A 250 0.40 5.01 -5.71
N GLU A 251 -0.11 3.82 -5.37
CA GLU A 251 0.30 3.07 -4.18
C GLU A 251 1.79 2.72 -4.23
N THR A 252 2.28 2.24 -5.38
CA THR A 252 3.70 1.94 -5.59
C THR A 252 4.57 3.18 -5.38
N ALA A 253 4.17 4.33 -5.94
CA ALA A 253 4.92 5.57 -5.82
C ALA A 253 4.98 6.08 -4.37
N VAL A 254 3.86 6.03 -3.65
CA VAL A 254 3.77 6.46 -2.25
C VAL A 254 4.59 5.55 -1.33
N PHE A 255 4.47 4.22 -1.46
CA PHE A 255 5.27 3.29 -0.66
C PHE A 255 6.76 3.39 -0.94
N ALA A 256 7.16 3.63 -2.20
CA ALA A 256 8.58 3.80 -2.53
C ALA A 256 9.23 4.98 -1.80
N ILE A 257 8.48 6.05 -1.52
CA ILE A 257 8.95 7.22 -0.76
C ILE A 257 9.14 6.86 0.72
N ALA A 258 8.14 6.24 1.33
CA ALA A 258 8.20 5.84 2.74
C ALA A 258 9.24 4.75 3.01
N GLU A 259 9.42 3.82 2.07
CA GLU A 259 10.38 2.72 2.16
C GLU A 259 11.80 3.10 1.68
N GLY A 260 11.99 4.32 1.15
CA GLY A 260 13.29 4.82 0.68
C GLY A 260 13.81 4.16 -0.60
N THR A 261 12.95 3.43 -1.32
CA THR A 261 13.31 2.71 -2.56
C THR A 261 13.23 3.59 -3.82
N ASP A 262 12.95 4.89 -3.66
CA ASP A 262 12.76 5.87 -4.74
C ASP A 262 14.08 6.44 -5.32
N GLY A 263 15.24 5.93 -4.90
CA GLY A 263 16.54 6.29 -5.49
C GLY A 263 17.57 6.88 -4.52
N GLN A 264 17.91 6.11 -3.46
CA GLN A 264 18.95 6.39 -2.44
C GLN A 264 18.52 7.26 -1.25
N ARG A 265 17.29 7.04 -0.74
CA ARG A 265 16.85 7.65 0.52
C ARG A 265 16.70 6.59 1.60
N ALA A 266 16.88 6.98 2.86
CA ALA A 266 16.63 6.10 3.97
C ALA A 266 15.10 5.91 4.17
N PRO A 267 14.65 4.73 4.61
CA PRO A 267 13.25 4.49 4.94
C PRO A 267 12.82 5.33 6.15
N TRP A 268 11.52 5.62 6.24
CA TRP A 268 10.94 6.29 7.39
C TRP A 268 11.04 5.46 8.66
N PRO A 269 11.25 6.10 9.83
CA PRO A 269 11.23 5.42 11.11
C PRO A 269 9.83 4.87 11.39
N LEU A 270 9.77 3.67 11.97
CA LEU A 270 8.53 3.08 12.42
C LEU A 270 8.02 3.84 13.64
N ARG A 271 6.69 3.98 13.77
CA ARG A 271 6.09 4.48 14.99
C ARG A 271 6.35 3.49 16.13
N GLY A 272 6.75 4.01 17.28
CA GLY A 272 6.88 3.26 18.55
C GLY A 272 5.53 3.01 19.20
#